data_AF-A0A3L7W298-F1
#
_entry.id   AF-A0A3L7W298-F1
#
_cell.length_a   1.000
_cell.length_b   1.000
_cell.length_c   1.000
_cell.angle_alpha   90.00
_cell.angle_beta   90.00
_cell.angle_gamma   90.00
#
_symmetry.space_group_name_H-M   'P 1'
#
loop_
_entity.id
_entity.type
_entity.pdbx_description
1 polymer ?
#
loop_
_entity_poly.entity_id
_entity_poly.type
_entity_poly.pdbx_seq_one_letter_code
_entity_poly.pdbx_strand_id
1 'polypeptide(L)'
;RTGDPVVVDRDEHPRPDTNAASLARLKPAFSRDGSVTAGNASGINDGAAALLVVEAERARALGLTPYARIVATAVAGVDPGVMGIGPVPAIKKLLARTGLTVADLDRVELNEAFASQAVACIRELGLDPEKTNVHGGAIALGHPLGASGARMATTLVRELRRSGGRYGLAAMCVGVGQGIALLVERVEA
;
A
#
# COMPACT_ATOMS: atom_id res chain seq x y z
N ARG A 1 1.69 -35.50 0.53
CA ARG A 1 1.44 -35.88 -0.88
C ARG A 1 0.23 -36.79 -1.01
N THR A 2 -0.08 -37.60 0.01
CA THR A 2 -1.41 -38.16 0.28
C THR A 2 -2.00 -37.44 1.51
N GLY A 3 -3.32 -37.28 1.57
CA GLY A 3 -4.04 -36.54 2.61
C GLY A 3 -4.91 -35.40 2.06
N ASP A 4 -5.72 -34.82 2.93
CA ASP A 4 -6.59 -33.68 2.57
C ASP A 4 -5.78 -32.44 2.20
N PRO A 5 -6.33 -31.52 1.39
CA PRO A 5 -5.66 -30.27 1.03
C PRO A 5 -5.32 -29.43 2.26
N VAL A 6 -4.12 -28.85 2.27
CA VAL A 6 -3.76 -27.84 3.27
C VAL A 6 -4.40 -26.52 2.85
N VAL A 7 -5.27 -26.00 3.71
CA VAL A 7 -5.88 -24.67 3.54
C VAL A 7 -4.93 -23.62 4.14
N VAL A 8 -4.60 -22.60 3.35
CA VAL A 8 -3.86 -21.42 3.80
C VAL A 8 -4.80 -20.24 3.72
N ASP A 9 -5.26 -19.75 4.88
CA ASP A 9 -6.28 -18.70 5.01
C ASP A 9 -5.81 -17.50 5.87
N ARG A 10 -4.54 -17.52 6.29
CA ARG A 10 -3.94 -16.50 7.14
C ARG A 10 -2.59 -16.08 6.59
N ASP A 11 -2.30 -14.78 6.65
CA ASP A 11 -0.97 -14.25 6.34
C ASP A 11 0.07 -14.87 7.30
N GLU A 12 1.10 -15.50 6.73
CA GLU A 12 2.14 -16.21 7.49
C GLU A 12 3.25 -15.28 8.01
N HIS A 13 3.42 -14.12 7.37
CA HIS A 13 4.55 -13.22 7.61
C HIS A 13 4.44 -12.36 8.89
N PRO A 14 3.24 -11.94 9.35
CA PRO A 14 3.11 -11.20 10.61
C PRO A 14 3.66 -11.96 11.81
N ARG A 15 4.48 -11.28 12.63
CA ARG A 15 5.13 -11.82 13.84
C ARG A 15 4.68 -11.06 15.09
N PRO A 16 3.63 -11.50 15.80
CA PRO A 16 3.03 -10.78 16.94
C PRO A 16 3.96 -10.59 18.14
N ASP A 17 5.02 -11.38 18.24
CA ASP A 17 6.04 -11.34 19.30
C ASP A 17 7.17 -10.32 19.02
N THR A 18 7.15 -9.66 17.87
CA THR A 18 8.11 -8.62 17.48
C THR A 18 8.10 -7.46 18.48
N ASN A 19 9.29 -7.00 18.89
CA ASN A 19 9.44 -5.86 19.78
C ASN A 19 10.66 -5.01 19.41
N ALA A 20 10.70 -3.78 19.91
CA ALA A 20 11.79 -2.84 19.61
C ALA A 20 13.18 -3.40 19.96
N ALA A 21 13.30 -4.13 21.07
CA ALA A 21 14.56 -4.72 21.49
C ALA A 21 15.03 -5.84 20.54
N SER A 22 14.12 -6.67 20.02
CA SER A 22 14.48 -7.69 19.03
C SER A 22 14.89 -7.07 17.70
N LEU A 23 14.18 -6.04 17.24
CA LEU A 23 14.50 -5.33 16.00
C LEU A 23 15.86 -4.62 16.08
N ALA A 24 16.18 -3.99 17.23
CA ALA A 24 17.44 -3.28 17.43
C ALA A 24 18.69 -4.18 17.40
N ARG A 25 18.54 -5.49 17.63
CA ARG A 25 19.65 -6.46 17.57
C ARG A 25 19.96 -6.97 16.16
N LEU A 26 19.10 -6.67 15.18
CA LEU A 26 19.28 -7.16 13.82
C LEU A 26 20.45 -6.46 13.14
N LYS A 27 21.26 -7.24 12.42
CA LYS A 27 22.37 -6.70 11.63
C LYS A 27 21.83 -6.04 10.35
N PRO A 28 22.49 -4.97 9.88
CA PRO A 28 22.19 -4.40 8.57
C PRO A 28 22.30 -5.44 7.46
N ALA A 29 21.34 -5.43 6.53
CA ALA A 29 21.22 -6.45 5.48
C ALA A 29 22.00 -6.11 4.19
N PHE A 30 22.20 -4.82 3.90
CA PHE A 30 22.72 -4.37 2.59
C PHE A 30 24.06 -3.62 2.65
N SER A 31 24.33 -2.91 3.75
CA SER A 31 25.57 -2.16 3.96
C SER A 31 25.99 -2.30 5.43
N ARG A 32 27.29 -2.45 5.69
CA ARG A 32 27.82 -2.65 7.06
C ARG A 32 27.39 -1.54 8.02
N ASP A 33 27.38 -0.31 7.53
CA ASP A 33 27.03 0.89 8.30
C ASP A 33 25.61 1.40 7.95
N GLY A 34 24.79 0.54 7.32
CA GLY A 34 23.41 0.86 6.94
C GLY A 34 22.40 0.69 8.08
N SER A 35 21.20 1.24 7.90
CA SER A 35 20.10 1.12 8.88
C SER A 35 19.02 0.09 8.50
N VAL A 36 19.08 -0.43 7.28
CA VAL A 36 18.08 -1.39 6.77
C VAL A 36 18.45 -2.81 7.22
N THR A 37 17.52 -3.49 7.86
CA THR A 37 17.63 -4.87 8.35
C THR A 37 16.45 -5.70 7.85
N ALA A 38 16.50 -7.02 8.02
CA ALA A 38 15.39 -7.89 7.68
C ALA A 38 14.09 -7.60 8.49
N GLY A 39 14.19 -6.88 9.62
CA GLY A 39 13.03 -6.53 10.44
C GLY A 39 12.37 -5.19 10.09
N ASN A 40 12.98 -4.39 9.22
CA ASN A 40 12.43 -3.10 8.78
C ASN A 40 12.37 -2.97 7.25
N ALA A 41 12.48 -4.10 6.56
CA ALA A 41 12.25 -4.26 5.13
C ALA A 41 11.13 -5.30 4.94
N SER A 42 10.37 -5.19 3.85
CA SER A 42 9.42 -6.24 3.49
C SER A 42 10.15 -7.54 3.11
N GLY A 43 9.54 -8.67 3.46
CA GLY A 43 10.01 -9.98 3.01
C GLY A 43 9.87 -10.20 1.50
N ILE A 44 10.40 -11.34 1.05
CA ILE A 44 10.07 -11.92 -0.26
C ILE A 44 8.89 -12.86 -0.02
N ASN A 45 7.81 -12.67 -0.76
CA ASN A 45 6.56 -13.37 -0.48
C ASN A 45 5.87 -13.82 -1.77
N ASP A 46 5.09 -14.88 -1.63
CA ASP A 46 4.18 -15.35 -2.66
C ASP A 46 2.76 -14.84 -2.38
N GLY A 47 2.03 -14.49 -3.43
CA GLY A 47 0.65 -14.02 -3.29
C GLY A 47 0.06 -13.51 -4.59
N ALA A 48 -1.27 -13.49 -4.64
CA ALA A 48 -2.05 -12.98 -5.75
C ALA A 48 -3.22 -12.13 -5.22
N ALA A 49 -3.61 -11.13 -5.99
CA ALA A 49 -4.79 -10.32 -5.73
C ALA A 49 -5.42 -9.90 -7.06
N ALA A 50 -6.74 -9.80 -7.08
CA ALA A 50 -7.51 -9.45 -8.27
C ALA A 50 -8.56 -8.39 -7.94
N LEU A 51 -8.80 -7.50 -8.90
CA LEU A 51 -9.84 -6.48 -8.84
C LEU A 51 -10.70 -6.60 -10.10
N LEU A 52 -12.02 -6.54 -9.92
CA LEU A 52 -12.95 -6.38 -11.04
C LEU A 52 -13.23 -4.90 -11.24
N VAL A 53 -12.82 -4.35 -12.38
CA VAL A 53 -13.07 -2.96 -12.75
C VAL A 53 -14.11 -2.93 -13.86
N VAL A 54 -15.16 -2.13 -13.67
CA VAL A 54 -16.29 -2.04 -14.59
C VAL A 54 -16.66 -0.57 -14.77
N GLU A 55 -17.13 -0.22 -15.95
CA GLU A 55 -17.73 1.07 -16.24
C GLU A 55 -19.03 1.23 -15.41
N ALA A 56 -19.35 2.45 -14.97
CA ALA A 56 -20.37 2.67 -13.95
C ALA A 56 -21.79 2.37 -14.46
N GLU A 57 -22.12 2.71 -15.69
CA GLU A 57 -23.39 2.36 -16.33
C GLU A 57 -23.51 0.85 -16.49
N ARG A 58 -22.44 0.18 -16.91
CA ARG A 58 -22.41 -1.29 -17.02
C ARG A 58 -22.58 -1.98 -15.66
N ALA A 59 -21.95 -1.48 -14.61
CA ALA A 59 -22.13 -1.99 -13.25
C ALA A 59 -23.60 -1.89 -12.81
N ARG A 60 -24.25 -0.75 -13.06
CA ARG A 60 -25.69 -0.55 -12.79
C ARG A 60 -26.57 -1.49 -13.63
N ALA A 61 -26.32 -1.59 -14.93
CA ALA A 61 -27.07 -2.46 -15.84
C ALA A 61 -26.97 -3.95 -15.47
N LEU A 62 -25.88 -4.36 -14.84
CA LEU A 62 -25.65 -5.72 -14.34
C LEU A 62 -26.09 -5.93 -12.89
N GLY A 63 -26.63 -4.91 -12.20
CA GLY A 63 -27.03 -5.01 -10.79
C GLY A 63 -25.86 -5.24 -9.83
N LEU A 64 -24.64 -4.82 -10.21
CA LEU A 64 -23.46 -4.95 -9.35
C LEU A 64 -23.41 -3.80 -8.33
N THR A 65 -23.06 -4.12 -7.08
CA THR A 65 -22.77 -3.12 -6.04
C THR A 65 -21.27 -2.81 -6.03
N PRO A 66 -20.82 -1.68 -6.60
CA PRO A 66 -19.41 -1.30 -6.55
C PRO A 66 -18.96 -1.03 -5.11
N TYR A 67 -17.71 -1.37 -4.79
CA TYR A 67 -17.14 -1.03 -3.48
C TYR A 67 -16.59 0.40 -3.43
N ALA A 68 -16.05 0.86 -4.56
CA ALA A 68 -15.45 2.19 -4.70
C ALA A 68 -15.40 2.59 -6.18
N ARG A 69 -15.19 3.88 -6.42
CA ARG A 69 -14.94 4.48 -7.73
C ARG A 69 -13.47 4.89 -7.81
N ILE A 70 -12.81 4.58 -8.92
CA ILE A 70 -11.48 5.12 -9.23
C ILE A 70 -11.66 6.60 -9.62
N VAL A 71 -11.08 7.51 -8.84
CA VAL A 71 -11.17 8.96 -9.06
C VAL A 71 -10.07 9.41 -10.01
N ALA A 72 -8.83 9.03 -9.71
CA ALA A 72 -7.67 9.38 -10.50
C ALA A 72 -6.51 8.41 -10.25
N THR A 73 -5.58 8.38 -11.19
CA THR A 73 -4.27 7.74 -11.03
C THR A 73 -3.18 8.71 -11.48
N ALA A 74 -1.98 8.53 -10.93
CA ALA A 74 -0.81 9.26 -11.38
C ALA A 74 0.45 8.39 -11.28
N VAL A 75 1.36 8.61 -12.22
CA VAL A 75 2.71 8.04 -12.21
C VAL A 75 3.70 9.19 -12.32
N ALA A 76 4.83 9.04 -11.62
CA ALA A 76 5.96 9.97 -11.67
C ALA A 76 7.29 9.21 -11.69
N GLY A 77 8.31 9.81 -12.30
CA GLY A 77 9.68 9.33 -12.29
C GLY A 77 10.53 10.08 -11.25
N VAL A 78 11.53 9.40 -10.72
CA VAL A 78 12.56 9.93 -9.81
C VAL A 78 13.91 9.32 -10.18
N ASP A 79 15.00 9.85 -9.62
CA ASP A 79 16.31 9.24 -9.81
C ASP A 79 16.31 7.78 -9.25
N PRO A 80 16.84 6.78 -10.00
CA PRO A 80 16.86 5.39 -9.56
C PRO A 80 17.55 5.15 -8.22
N GLY A 81 18.55 5.96 -7.86
CA GLY A 81 19.29 5.88 -6.59
C GLY A 81 18.42 6.23 -5.38
N VAL A 82 17.29 6.91 -5.58
CA VAL A 82 16.32 7.27 -4.54
C VAL A 82 14.91 6.80 -4.87
N MET A 83 14.77 5.70 -5.62
CA MET A 83 13.48 5.18 -6.09
C MET A 83 12.39 5.06 -5.01
N GLY A 84 12.79 4.86 -3.74
CA GLY A 84 11.89 4.84 -2.60
C GLY A 84 11.03 6.10 -2.44
N ILE A 85 11.47 7.27 -2.91
CA ILE A 85 10.69 8.52 -2.83
C ILE A 85 9.63 8.66 -3.93
N GLY A 86 9.55 7.72 -4.87
CA GLY A 86 8.59 7.73 -5.99
C GLY A 86 7.12 8.07 -5.62
N PRO A 87 6.57 7.62 -4.48
CA PRO A 87 5.23 8.00 -4.04
C PRO A 87 5.03 9.52 -3.91
N VAL A 88 6.06 10.27 -3.51
CA VAL A 88 5.96 11.72 -3.25
C VAL A 88 5.49 12.49 -4.50
N PRO A 89 6.21 12.48 -5.63
CA PRO A 89 5.75 13.19 -6.82
C PRO A 89 4.50 12.57 -7.43
N ALA A 90 4.27 11.24 -7.29
CA ALA A 90 3.06 10.60 -7.77
C ALA A 90 1.80 11.12 -7.03
N ILE A 91 1.86 11.19 -5.70
CA ILE A 91 0.77 11.70 -4.86
C ILE A 91 0.56 13.19 -5.08
N LYS A 92 1.63 14.01 -5.07
CA LYS A 92 1.52 15.46 -5.34
C LYS A 92 0.85 15.73 -6.70
N LYS A 93 1.25 14.98 -7.73
CA LYS A 93 0.65 15.06 -9.08
C LYS A 93 -0.83 14.63 -9.09
N LEU A 94 -1.17 13.57 -8.35
CA LEU A 94 -2.55 13.10 -8.24
C LEU A 94 -3.44 14.13 -7.54
N LEU A 95 -3.02 14.63 -6.39
CA LEU A 95 -3.76 15.60 -5.60
C LEU A 95 -3.99 16.91 -6.36
N ALA A 96 -2.96 17.40 -7.05
CA ALA A 96 -3.08 18.57 -7.92
C ALA A 96 -4.10 18.38 -9.06
N ARG A 97 -4.21 17.17 -9.62
CA ARG A 97 -5.19 16.85 -10.68
C ARG A 97 -6.63 16.81 -10.17
N THR A 98 -6.83 16.41 -8.91
CA THR A 98 -8.16 16.23 -8.33
C THR A 98 -8.63 17.43 -7.51
N GLY A 99 -7.74 18.38 -7.23
CA GLY A 99 -8.01 19.51 -6.33
C GLY A 99 -8.18 19.11 -4.87
N LEU A 100 -7.76 17.89 -4.51
CA LEU A 100 -7.81 17.39 -3.13
C LEU A 100 -6.50 17.66 -2.41
N THR A 101 -6.56 17.61 -1.09
CA THR A 101 -5.41 17.72 -0.19
C THR A 101 -5.23 16.42 0.60
N VAL A 102 -4.10 16.28 1.28
CA VAL A 102 -3.87 15.15 2.20
C VAL A 102 -4.87 15.12 3.37
N ALA A 103 -5.43 16.27 3.75
CA ALA A 103 -6.43 16.36 4.82
C ALA A 103 -7.78 15.73 4.43
N ASP A 104 -8.09 15.71 3.13
CA ASP A 104 -9.32 15.10 2.60
C ASP A 104 -9.26 13.56 2.58
N LEU A 105 -8.08 12.98 2.83
CA LEU A 105 -7.90 11.54 2.85
C LEU A 105 -8.34 10.97 4.21
N ASP A 106 -9.20 9.95 4.15
CA ASP A 106 -9.62 9.18 5.32
C ASP A 106 -8.69 8.01 5.58
N ARG A 107 -8.12 7.42 4.52
CA ARG A 107 -7.22 6.26 4.60
C ARG A 107 -6.12 6.34 3.55
N VAL A 108 -4.94 5.84 3.93
CA VAL A 108 -3.79 5.72 3.04
C VAL A 108 -3.21 4.32 3.15
N GLU A 109 -2.98 3.68 2.00
CA GLU A 109 -2.14 2.49 1.86
C GLU A 109 -0.85 2.94 1.15
N LEU A 110 0.26 2.99 1.88
CA LEU A 110 1.58 3.29 1.35
C LEU A 110 2.45 2.03 1.44
N ASN A 111 2.93 1.53 0.29
CA ASN A 111 3.70 0.28 0.28
C ASN A 111 4.98 0.43 1.11
N GLU A 112 5.25 -0.53 1.99
CA GLU A 112 6.38 -0.51 2.91
C GLU A 112 7.51 -1.43 2.42
N ALA A 113 8.04 -1.18 1.21
CA ALA A 113 9.20 -1.94 0.72
C ALA A 113 10.37 -1.87 1.73
N PHE A 114 10.58 -0.66 2.28
CA PHE A 114 11.46 -0.40 3.41
C PHE A 114 10.79 0.61 4.36
N ALA A 115 11.06 0.51 5.66
CA ALA A 115 10.58 1.48 6.65
C ALA A 115 11.16 2.88 6.38
N SER A 116 12.43 2.95 5.96
CA SER A 116 13.12 4.21 5.67
C SER A 116 12.41 5.04 4.61
N GLN A 117 12.02 4.44 3.49
CA GLN A 117 11.28 5.15 2.44
C GLN A 117 9.86 5.51 2.89
N ALA A 118 9.17 4.62 3.62
CA ALA A 118 7.79 4.86 4.02
C ALA A 118 7.72 6.07 4.96
N VAL A 119 8.62 6.12 5.96
CA VAL A 119 8.75 7.26 6.87
C VAL A 119 9.14 8.54 6.13
N ALA A 120 10.05 8.46 5.15
CA ALA A 120 10.42 9.62 4.34
C ALA A 120 9.22 10.18 3.55
N CYS A 121 8.45 9.31 2.88
CA CYS A 121 7.26 9.71 2.14
C CYS A 121 6.16 10.28 3.05
N ILE A 122 5.89 9.65 4.20
CA ILE A 122 4.91 10.14 5.18
C ILE A 122 5.25 11.56 5.63
N ARG A 123 6.52 11.80 6.00
CA ARG A 123 6.98 13.12 6.45
C ARG A 123 6.92 14.17 5.34
N GLU A 124 7.43 13.85 4.15
CA GLU A 124 7.48 14.77 3.01
C GLU A 124 6.09 15.17 2.48
N LEU A 125 5.10 14.28 2.61
CA LEU A 125 3.73 14.53 2.18
C LEU A 125 2.83 15.07 3.31
N GLY A 126 3.28 15.01 4.57
CA GLY A 126 2.45 15.32 5.73
C GLY A 126 1.27 14.36 5.87
N LEU A 127 1.47 13.07 5.58
CA LEU A 127 0.44 12.06 5.78
C LEU A 127 0.23 11.82 7.29
N ASP A 128 -1.02 11.65 7.68
CA ASP A 128 -1.38 11.28 9.04
C ASP A 128 -1.02 9.80 9.29
N PRO A 129 -0.10 9.48 10.23
CA PRO A 129 0.27 8.10 10.54
C PRO A 129 -0.92 7.27 11.03
N GLU A 130 -1.89 7.88 11.72
CA GLU A 130 -3.08 7.18 12.24
C GLU A 130 -4.08 6.80 11.14
N LYS A 131 -3.92 7.38 9.93
CA LYS A 131 -4.71 7.04 8.74
C LYS A 131 -3.93 6.17 7.75
N THR A 132 -2.64 5.96 7.96
CA THR A 132 -1.74 5.30 7.01
C THR A 132 -1.44 3.87 7.46
N ASN A 133 -1.70 2.90 6.59
CA ASN A 133 -1.44 1.46 6.83
C ASN A 133 -2.04 0.96 8.15
N VAL A 134 -3.30 1.32 8.43
CA VAL A 134 -3.97 1.04 9.72
C VAL A 134 -4.10 -0.44 10.07
N HIS A 135 -3.95 -1.33 9.08
CA HIS A 135 -3.95 -2.79 9.24
C HIS A 135 -2.55 -3.42 9.10
N GLY A 136 -1.51 -2.60 9.18
CA GLY A 136 -0.14 -2.98 8.84
C GLY A 136 0.12 -2.93 7.33
N GLY A 137 1.40 -2.88 6.96
CA GLY A 137 1.84 -2.86 5.57
C GLY A 137 2.80 -3.99 5.23
N ALA A 138 3.55 -3.82 4.14
CA ALA A 138 4.36 -4.86 3.54
C ALA A 138 5.52 -5.37 4.43
N ILE A 139 5.94 -4.62 5.45
CA ILE A 139 6.93 -5.13 6.43
C ILE A 139 6.34 -6.30 7.22
N ALA A 140 5.07 -6.19 7.62
CA ALA A 140 4.38 -7.23 8.37
C ALA A 140 3.73 -8.26 7.45
N LEU A 141 2.97 -7.80 6.44
CA LEU A 141 2.14 -8.64 5.57
C LEU A 141 2.91 -9.27 4.40
N GLY A 142 4.09 -8.74 4.09
CA GLY A 142 4.89 -9.19 2.95
C GLY A 142 4.66 -8.41 1.66
N HIS A 143 5.55 -8.63 0.68
CA HIS A 143 5.59 -7.91 -0.58
C HIS A 143 5.69 -8.84 -1.81
N PRO A 144 4.62 -9.55 -2.20
CA PRO A 144 4.55 -10.20 -3.49
C PRO A 144 4.50 -9.12 -4.58
N LEU A 145 5.64 -8.89 -5.26
CA LEU A 145 5.90 -7.70 -6.09
C LEU A 145 4.75 -7.38 -7.06
N GLY A 146 4.35 -8.36 -7.88
CA GLY A 146 3.30 -8.17 -8.88
C GLY A 146 1.88 -8.07 -8.32
N ALA A 147 1.62 -8.57 -7.11
CA ALA A 147 0.29 -8.60 -6.49
C ALA A 147 0.05 -7.42 -5.54
N SER A 148 1.11 -6.77 -5.06
CA SER A 148 1.03 -5.79 -3.98
C SER A 148 0.13 -4.62 -4.29
N GLY A 149 0.09 -4.12 -5.53
CA GLY A 149 -0.78 -3.01 -5.91
C GLY A 149 -2.26 -3.34 -5.76
N ALA A 150 -2.67 -4.50 -6.28
CA ALA A 150 -4.06 -4.97 -6.17
C ALA A 150 -4.43 -5.34 -4.73
N ARG A 151 -3.49 -5.91 -3.96
CA ARG A 151 -3.66 -6.24 -2.55
C ARG A 151 -3.88 -4.98 -1.71
N MET A 152 -3.07 -3.93 -1.89
CA MET A 152 -3.26 -2.62 -1.24
C MET A 152 -4.61 -2.00 -1.57
N ALA A 153 -4.99 -1.95 -2.85
CA ALA A 153 -6.27 -1.40 -3.26
C ALA A 153 -7.45 -2.18 -2.64
N THR A 154 -7.33 -3.50 -2.50
CA THR A 154 -8.32 -4.35 -1.82
C THR A 154 -8.44 -3.98 -0.33
N THR A 155 -7.31 -3.89 0.38
CA THR A 155 -7.28 -3.50 1.80
C THR A 155 -7.89 -2.12 2.00
N LEU A 156 -7.47 -1.13 1.18
CA LEU A 156 -7.94 0.25 1.24
C LEU A 156 -9.46 0.35 1.10
N VAL A 157 -10.00 -0.26 0.05
CA VAL A 157 -11.43 -0.15 -0.28
C VAL A 157 -12.31 -0.87 0.76
N ARG A 158 -11.84 -2.00 1.28
CA ARG A 158 -12.51 -2.69 2.39
C ARG A 158 -12.50 -1.84 3.66
N GLU A 159 -11.38 -1.20 3.96
CA GLU A 159 -11.26 -0.33 5.14
C GLU A 159 -12.13 0.92 5.03
N LEU A 160 -12.18 1.59 3.87
CA LEU A 160 -13.09 2.71 3.65
C LEU A 160 -14.54 2.30 3.89
N ARG A 161 -14.96 1.14 3.36
CA ARG A 161 -16.31 0.62 3.57
C ARG A 161 -16.59 0.29 5.03
N ARG A 162 -15.62 -0.31 5.75
CA ARG A 162 -15.74 -0.65 7.17
C ARG A 162 -15.82 0.60 8.06
N SER A 163 -15.00 1.61 7.77
CA SER A 163 -14.89 2.84 8.57
C SER A 163 -15.90 3.92 8.19
N GLY A 164 -16.57 3.81 7.03
CA GLY A 164 -17.40 4.86 6.47
C GLY A 164 -16.62 6.00 5.82
N GLY A 165 -15.28 5.91 5.72
CA GLY A 165 -14.43 6.90 5.07
C GLY A 165 -14.79 7.10 3.59
N ARG A 166 -14.57 8.31 3.08
CA ARG A 166 -14.90 8.71 1.71
C ARG A 166 -13.72 8.53 0.77
N TYR A 167 -12.60 9.19 1.03
CA TYR A 167 -11.45 9.16 0.11
C TYR A 167 -10.32 8.29 0.64
N GLY A 168 -9.81 7.42 -0.21
CA GLY A 168 -8.64 6.60 0.09
C GLY A 168 -7.58 6.73 -0.99
N LEU A 169 -6.32 6.69 -0.55
CA LEU A 169 -5.17 6.75 -1.44
C LEU A 169 -4.30 5.50 -1.28
N ALA A 170 -3.95 4.85 -2.39
CA ALA A 170 -2.93 3.80 -2.42
C ALA A 170 -1.72 4.26 -3.22
N ALA A 171 -0.49 4.08 -2.72
CA ALA A 171 0.71 4.47 -3.44
C ALA A 171 1.91 3.56 -3.17
N MET A 172 2.79 3.42 -4.16
CA MET A 172 4.03 2.64 -4.03
C MET A 172 5.17 3.21 -4.85
N CYS A 173 6.38 3.00 -4.35
CA CYS A 173 7.60 3.11 -5.13
C CYS A 173 7.70 1.94 -6.11
N VAL A 174 8.47 2.14 -7.16
CA VAL A 174 8.74 1.13 -8.19
C VAL A 174 10.23 1.18 -8.48
N GLY A 175 10.84 -0.01 -8.54
CA GLY A 175 12.25 -0.15 -8.91
C GLY A 175 12.57 0.59 -10.21
N VAL A 176 13.83 1.01 -10.36
CA VAL A 176 14.30 1.81 -11.51
C VAL A 176 13.78 3.26 -11.51
N GLY A 177 13.18 3.72 -10.41
CA GLY A 177 12.94 5.16 -10.18
C GLY A 177 11.57 5.63 -10.63
N GLN A 178 10.51 4.98 -10.18
CA GLN A 178 9.14 5.47 -10.41
C GLN A 178 8.30 5.40 -9.14
N GLY A 179 7.14 6.05 -9.17
CA GLY A 179 6.07 5.84 -8.20
C GLY A 179 4.71 5.94 -8.87
N ILE A 180 3.74 5.25 -8.29
CA ILE A 180 2.35 5.21 -8.73
C ILE A 180 1.43 5.53 -7.55
N ALA A 181 0.37 6.28 -7.82
CA ALA A 181 -0.68 6.61 -6.88
C ALA A 181 -2.06 6.36 -7.51
N LEU A 182 -2.97 5.83 -6.70
CA LEU A 182 -4.37 5.56 -6.99
C LEU A 182 -5.22 6.27 -5.94
N LEU A 183 -6.20 7.04 -6.38
CA LEU A 183 -7.22 7.64 -5.52
C LEU A 183 -8.56 6.97 -5.81
N VAL A 184 -9.22 6.53 -4.74
CA VAL A 184 -10.56 5.95 -4.78
C VAL A 184 -11.51 6.73 -3.88
N GLU A 185 -12.77 6.75 -4.27
CA GLU A 185 -13.87 7.26 -3.46
C GLU A 185 -14.81 6.10 -3.13
N ARG A 186 -15.15 5.92 -1.86
CA ARG A 186 -16.19 4.99 -1.45
C ARG A 186 -17.52 5.43 -2.06
N VAL A 187 -18.21 4.51 -2.70
CA VAL A 187 -19.56 4.71 -3.20
C VAL A 187 -20.55 4.10 -2.21
N GLU A 188 -21.68 4.78 -2.00
CA GLU A 188 -22.79 4.21 -1.25
C GLU A 188 -23.50 3.17 -2.12
N ALA A 189 -23.94 2.08 -1.48
CA ALA A 189 -24.62 0.97 -2.14
C ALA A 189 -26.10 1.31 -2.41
#